data_AF-X1HB02-F1
#
_entry.id   AF-X1HB02-F1
#
_cell.length_a   1.000
_cell.length_b   1.000
_cell.length_c   1.000
_cell.angle_alpha   90.00
_cell.angle_beta   90.00
_cell.angle_gamma   90.00
#
_symmetry.space_group_name_H-M   'P 1'
#
loop_
_entity.id
_entity.type
_entity.pdbx_description
1 polymer ?
#
loop_
_entity_poly.entity_id
_entity_poly.type
_entity_poly.pdbx_seq_one_letter_code
_entity_poly.pdbx_strand_id
1 'polypeptide(L)' 'MNKEKIRKDILQRRLSLSSEEIKNKSNQIFLNLVKTTEFLNSQNIMFYVATRSEAQTEEMIKASLKMGKRIFVPIILP' A
#
# COMPACT_ATOMS: atom_id res chain seq x y z
N MET A 1 3.70 13.26 23.66
CA MET A 1 2.55 12.90 22.78
C MET A 1 2.30 11.39 22.92
N ASN A 2 1.08 10.94 23.27
CA ASN A 2 0.79 9.51 23.48
C ASN A 2 0.60 8.77 22.14
N LYS A 3 1.32 7.65 21.92
CA LYS A 3 1.23 6.81 20.70
C LYS A 3 -0.19 6.33 20.42
N GLU A 4 -0.95 5.99 21.45
CA GLU A 4 -2.33 5.52 21.32
C GLU A 4 -3.23 6.60 20.74
N LYS A 5 -3.09 7.83 21.24
CA LYS A 5 -3.86 8.99 20.76
C LYS A 5 -3.59 9.24 19.28
N ILE A 6 -2.32 9.25 18.86
CA ILE A 6 -1.94 9.45 17.46
C ILE A 6 -2.54 8.35 16.57
N ARG A 7 -2.44 7.07 16.98
CA ARG A 7 -2.98 5.96 16.19
C ARG A 7 -4.50 6.06 16.02
N LYS A 8 -5.22 6.41 17.10
CA LYS A 8 -6.66 6.61 17.06
C LYS A 8 -7.02 7.75 16.10
N ASP A 9 -6.35 8.90 16.22
CA ASP A 9 -6.64 10.09 15.42
C ASP A 9 -6.38 9.83 13.91
N ILE A 10 -5.26 9.17 13.57
CA ILE A 10 -4.93 8.84 12.17
C ILE A 10 -5.88 7.79 11.61
N LEU A 11 -6.27 6.78 12.40
CA LEU A 11 -7.24 5.78 11.97
C LEU A 11 -8.58 6.44 11.62
N GLN A 12 -9.08 7.36 12.45
CA GLN A 12 -10.33 8.07 12.18
C GLN A 12 -10.26 8.89 10.88
N ARG A 13 -9.17 9.63 10.67
CA ARG A 13 -8.96 10.39 9.42
C ARG A 13 -8.90 9.49 8.18
N ARG A 14 -8.38 8.27 8.30
CA ARG A 14 -8.36 7.31 7.19
C ARG A 14 -9.73 6.70 6.94
N LEU A 15 -10.47 6.37 8.00
CA LEU A 15 -11.83 5.84 7.89
C LEU A 15 -12.84 6.84 7.34
N SER A 16 -12.58 8.15 7.45
CA SER A 16 -13.42 9.19 6.88
C SER A 16 -13.24 9.39 5.37
N LEU A 17 -12.25 8.76 4.75
CA LEU A 17 -12.03 8.86 3.30
C LEU A 17 -13.05 8.00 2.55
N SER A 18 -13.57 8.54 1.45
CA SER A 18 -14.40 7.76 0.53
C SER A 18 -13.58 6.70 -0.23
N SER A 19 -14.26 5.67 -0.72
CA SER A 19 -13.63 4.62 -1.55
C SER A 19 -12.96 5.19 -2.81
N GLU A 20 -13.54 6.25 -3.39
CA GLU A 20 -12.97 6.94 -4.55
C GLU A 20 -11.68 7.68 -4.20
N GLU A 21 -11.66 8.44 -3.10
CA GLU A 21 -10.45 9.11 -2.62
C GLU A 21 -9.34 8.10 -2.30
N ILE A 22 -9.69 6.99 -1.64
CA ILE A 22 -8.74 5.91 -1.34
C ILE A 22 -8.16 5.36 -2.65
N LYS A 23 -8.99 5.05 -3.64
CA LYS A 23 -8.55 4.53 -4.95
C LYS A 23 -7.64 5.51 -5.67
N ASN A 24 -8.04 6.78 -5.75
CA ASN A 24 -7.30 7.84 -6.44
C ASN A 24 -5.93 8.09 -5.78
N LYS A 25 -5.90 8.19 -4.45
CA LYS A 25 -4.65 8.37 -3.70
C LYS A 25 -3.76 7.13 -3.81
N SER A 26 -4.33 5.92 -3.77
CA SER A 26 -3.56 4.67 -3.95
C SER A 26 -2.90 4.61 -5.32
N ASN A 27 -3.62 5.00 -6.38
CA ASN A 27 -3.04 5.08 -7.72
C ASN A 27 -1.86 6.07 -7.78
N GLN A 28 -2.03 7.27 -7.21
CA GLN A 28 -0.94 8.27 -7.15
C GLN A 28 0.28 7.76 -6.37
N ILE A 29 0.06 7.07 -5.25
CA ILE A 29 1.13 6.41 -4.48
C ILE A 29 1.89 5.42 -5.37
N PHE A 30 1.17 4.57 -6.12
CA PHE A 30 1.80 3.60 -7.01
C PHE A 30 2.60 4.28 -8.14
N LEU A 31 2.03 5.29 -8.79
CA LEU A 31 2.71 6.06 -9.84
C LEU A 31 4.00 6.72 -9.36
N ASN A 32 4.06 7.11 -8.07
CA ASN A 32 5.29 7.62 -7.48
C ASN A 32 6.27 6.50 -7.14
N LEU A 33 5.78 5.39 -6.57
CA LEU A 33 6.60 4.22 -6.24
C LEU A 33 7.33 3.67 -7.47
N VAL A 34 6.65 3.50 -8.60
CA VAL A 34 7.25 2.89 -9.80
C VAL A 34 8.36 3.73 -10.46
N LYS A 35 8.47 5.01 -10.07
CA LYS A 35 9.53 5.93 -10.54
C LYS A 35 10.78 5.91 -9.67
N THR A 36 10.70 5.28 -8.49
CA THR A 36 11.85 5.19 -7.57
C THR A 36 12.91 4.25 -8.12
N THR A 37 14.18 4.55 -7.89
CA THR A 37 15.29 3.68 -8.31
C THR A 37 15.25 2.34 -7.59
N GLU A 38 14.78 2.34 -6.34
CA GLU A 38 14.57 1.15 -5.52
C GLU A 38 13.57 0.21 -6.17
N PHE A 39 12.40 0.71 -6.59
CA PHE A 39 11.41 -0.13 -7.25
C PHE A 39 11.90 -0.64 -8.61
N LEU A 40 12.51 0.24 -9.41
CA LEU A 40 13.01 -0.10 -10.74
C LEU A 40 14.06 -1.21 -10.69
N ASN A 41 15.04 -1.08 -9.80
CA ASN A 41 16.15 -2.03 -9.67
C ASN A 41 15.80 -3.29 -8.87
N SER A 42 14.67 -3.31 -8.15
CA SER A 42 14.27 -4.47 -7.36
C SER A 42 13.53 -5.51 -8.21
N GLN A 43 14.07 -6.74 -8.20
CA GLN A 43 13.39 -7.91 -8.74
C GLN A 43 12.43 -8.56 -7.74
N ASN A 44 12.71 -8.43 -6.44
CA ASN A 44 11.95 -9.03 -5.34
C ASN A 44 11.28 -7.92 -4.54
N ILE A 45 9.95 -7.95 -4.41
CA ILE A 45 9.21 -6.92 -3.68
C ILE A 45 8.21 -7.58 -2.73
N MET A 46 8.23 -7.19 -1.46
CA MET A 46 7.18 -7.56 -0.52
C MET A 46 6.11 -6.46 -0.52
N PHE A 47 4.85 -6.85 -0.70
CA PHE A 47 3.69 -6.01 -0.40
C PHE A 47 2.97 -6.56 0.81
N TYR A 48 2.34 -5.67 1.59
CA TYR A 48 1.26 -6.09 2.47
C TYR A 48 -0.03 -6.23 1.65
N VAL A 49 -0.95 -7.07 2.11
CA VAL A 49 -2.31 -7.16 1.54
C VAL A 49 -3.17 -6.13 2.26
N ALA A 50 -3.53 -5.06 1.55
CA ALA A 50 -4.24 -3.93 2.13
C ALA A 50 -5.61 -4.30 2.67
N THR A 51 -5.98 -3.69 3.79
CA THR A 51 -7.30 -3.82 4.41
C THR A 51 -7.97 -2.46 4.61
N ARG A 52 -9.30 -2.44 4.61
CA ARG A 52 -10.10 -1.24 4.94
C ARG A 52 -9.65 -0.02 4.12
N SER A 53 -9.32 1.08 4.79
CA SER A 53 -8.92 2.37 4.21
C SER A 53 -7.40 2.54 4.06
N GLU A 54 -6.65 1.45 3.91
CA GLU A 54 -5.20 1.51 3.63
C GLU A 54 -4.94 1.94 2.19
N ALA A 55 -3.69 2.24 1.87
CA ALA A 55 -3.31 2.37 0.46
C ALA A 55 -3.54 1.00 -0.20
N GLN A 56 -4.39 0.97 -1.22
CA GLN A 56 -4.83 -0.27 -1.82
C GLN A 56 -3.70 -0.86 -2.66
N THR A 57 -3.16 -2.00 -2.23
CA THR A 57 -2.00 -2.65 -2.85
C THR A 57 -2.38 -3.71 -3.89
N GLU A 58 -3.66 -4.11 -4.00
CA GLU A 58 -4.07 -5.18 -4.91
C GLU A 58 -3.67 -4.93 -6.37
N GLU A 59 -4.04 -3.76 -6.91
CA GLU A 59 -3.69 -3.41 -8.29
C GLU A 59 -2.19 -3.14 -8.45
N MET A 60 -1.51 -2.68 -7.40
CA MET A 60 -0.05 -2.50 -7.39
C MET A 60 0.66 -3.86 -7.50
N ILE A 61 0.18 -4.87 -6.77
CA ILE A 61 0.67 -6.25 -6.80
C ILE A 61 0.47 -6.82 -8.20
N LYS A 62 -0.74 -6.73 -8.76
CA LYS A 62 -1.06 -7.22 -10.11
C LYS A 62 -0.19 -6.54 -11.17
N ALA A 63 -0.02 -5.22 -11.10
CA ALA A 63 0.84 -4.49 -12.02
C ALA A 63 2.30 -4.91 -11.89
N SER A 64 2.82 -5.04 -10.67
CA SER A 64 4.21 -5.44 -10.43
C SER A 64 4.50 -6.86 -10.93
N LEU A 65 3.55 -7.79 -10.77
CA LEU A 65 3.63 -9.14 -11.36
C LEU A 65 3.69 -9.08 -12.89
N LYS A 66 2.85 -8.26 -13.53
CA LYS A 66 2.88 -8.04 -14.99
C LYS A 66 4.21 -7.43 -15.48
N MET A 67 4.88 -6.65 -14.63
CA MET A 67 6.22 -6.11 -14.90
C MET A 67 7.34 -7.14 -14.71
N GLY A 68 7.01 -8.41 -14.44
CA GLY A 68 7.98 -9.50 -14.28
C GLY A 68 8.66 -9.53 -12.92
N LYS A 69 8.18 -8.77 -11.93
CA LYS A 69 8.75 -8.76 -10.57
C LYS A 69 8.23 -9.94 -9.76
N ARG A 70 9.06 -10.45 -8.84
CA ARG A 70 8.68 -11.50 -7.90
C ARG A 70 8.09 -10.86 -6.65
N ILE A 71 6.83 -11.19 -6.36
CA ILE A 71 6.07 -10.60 -5.25
C ILE A 71 5.97 -11.56 -4.07
N PHE A 72 6.11 -11.00 -2.87
CA PHE A 72 5.93 -11.68 -1.59
C PHE A 72 4.83 -10.98 -0.80
N VAL A 73 4.04 -11.77 -0.05
CA VAL A 73 3.07 -11.26 0.91
C VAL A 73 3.28 -11.97 2.26
N PRO A 74 3.04 -11.31 3.39
CA PRO A 74 3.23 -11.92 4.70
C PRO A 74 2.15 -12.98 4.97
N ILE A 75 2.57 -14.10 5.57
CA ILE A 75 1.67 -15.05 6.24
C ILE A 75 1.87 -14.83 7.74
N ILE A 76 0.77 -14.53 8.44
CA ILE A 76 0.80 -14.32 9.88
C ILE A 76 0.45 -15.64 10.56
N LEU A 77 1.34 -16.11 11.43
CA LEU A 77 1.11 -17.28 12.26
C LEU A 77 0.53 -16.82 13.62
N PRO A 78 -0.44 -17.57 14.19
CA PRO A 78 -1.03 -17.25 15.49
C PRO A 78 -0.05 -17.28 16.66
#